data_AF-A0A949KDY1-F1
#
_entry.id   AF-A0A949KDY1-F1
#
_cell.length_a   1.000
_cell.length_b   1.000
_cell.length_c   1.000
_cell.angle_alpha   90.00
_cell.angle_beta   90.00
_cell.angle_gamma   90.00
#
_symmetry.space_group_name_H-M   'P 1'
#
loop_
_entity.id
_entity.type
_entity.pdbx_description
1 polymer ?
#
loop_
_entity_poly.entity_id
_entity_poly.type
_entity_poly.pdbx_seq_one_letter_code
_entity_poly.pdbx_strand_id
1 'polypeptide(L)'
;MTKSPIDPGGNLHEPLNDVMARISSELVDVAELIERLEPLLSNGRSTEFLASPDHMRVMQGIDLAVQKARGLAGFIDGIGERLDSDHLIDITTALNLITLEDMKRRLKASIHAAPSAEIYQKASGDLEFF
;
A
#
# COMPACT_ATOMS: atom_id res chain seq x y z
N MET A 1 -7.43 36.21 24.03
CA MET A 1 -7.46 34.83 24.56
C MET A 1 -8.73 34.16 24.07
N THR A 2 -8.62 33.32 23.04
CA THR A 2 -9.59 32.25 22.78
C THR A 2 -8.78 31.09 22.21
N LYS A 3 -8.41 30.20 23.13
CA LYS A 3 -7.72 28.95 22.87
C LYS A 3 -8.70 28.08 22.09
N SER A 4 -8.43 27.84 20.80
CA SER A 4 -9.18 26.85 20.03
C SER A 4 -8.99 25.50 20.72
N PRO A 5 -10.06 24.73 21.02
CA PRO A 5 -9.89 23.43 21.61
C PRO A 5 -9.20 22.55 20.57
N ILE A 6 -8.06 21.98 20.97
CA ILE A 6 -7.52 20.78 20.36
C ILE A 6 -8.65 19.75 20.47
N ASP A 7 -9.28 19.41 19.35
CA ASP A 7 -10.18 18.27 19.26
C ASP A 7 -9.34 16.99 19.36
N PRO A 8 -9.41 16.23 20.47
CA PRO A 8 -8.62 15.02 20.65
C PRO A 8 -9.24 13.80 19.93
N GLY A 9 -10.38 13.96 19.26
CA GLY A 9 -11.11 12.88 18.62
C GLY A 9 -11.49 13.26 17.20
N GLY A 10 -10.50 13.20 16.29
CA GLY A 10 -10.74 13.43 14.86
C GLY A 10 -11.98 12.66 14.39
N ASN A 11 -12.85 13.34 13.64
CA ASN A 11 -14.10 12.82 13.09
C ASN A 11 -14.03 11.30 12.89
N LEU A 12 -14.71 10.56 13.78
CA LEU A 12 -14.82 9.09 13.71
C LEU A 12 -15.43 8.65 12.38
N HIS A 13 -16.18 9.55 11.74
CA HIS A 13 -16.91 9.34 10.52
C HIS A 13 -16.27 10.14 9.38
N GLU A 14 -15.78 9.43 8.37
CA GLU A 14 -15.15 10.00 7.20
C GLU A 14 -15.85 9.55 5.91
N PRO A 15 -15.75 10.32 4.81
CA PRO A 15 -16.38 9.96 3.54
C PRO A 15 -15.87 8.61 3.03
N LEU A 16 -16.79 7.71 2.67
CA LEU A 16 -16.47 6.36 2.21
C LEU A 16 -15.63 6.37 0.94
N ASN A 17 -15.86 7.31 0.03
CA ASN A 17 -15.05 7.51 -1.17
C ASN A 17 -13.58 7.80 -0.81
N ASP A 18 -13.33 8.62 0.22
CA ASP A 18 -11.97 8.93 0.67
C ASP A 18 -11.29 7.70 1.29
N VAL A 19 -12.04 6.88 2.03
CA VAL A 19 -11.56 5.60 2.59
C VAL A 19 -11.17 4.65 1.46
N MET A 20 -12.03 4.51 0.45
CA MET A 20 -11.80 3.64 -0.70
C MET A 20 -10.56 4.08 -1.49
N ALA A 21 -10.37 5.40 -1.68
CA ALA A 21 -9.17 5.95 -2.31
C ALA A 21 -7.89 5.59 -1.52
N ARG A 22 -7.91 5.69 -0.18
CA ARG A 22 -6.78 5.27 0.67
C ARG A 22 -6.49 3.77 0.55
N ILE A 23 -7.53 2.92 0.56
CA ILE A 23 -7.37 1.46 0.39
C ILE A 23 -6.79 1.12 -0.98
N SER A 24 -7.27 1.79 -2.03
CA SER A 24 -6.74 1.65 -3.39
C SER A 24 -5.25 1.99 -3.44
N SER A 25 -4.86 3.13 -2.85
CA SER A 25 -3.45 3.53 -2.75
C SER A 25 -2.58 2.52 -2.01
N GLU A 26 -3.06 1.93 -0.91
CA GLU A 26 -2.31 0.88 -0.20
C GLU A 26 -2.12 -0.38 -1.06
N LEU A 27 -3.11 -0.76 -1.87
CA LEU A 27 -2.98 -1.89 -2.79
C LEU A 27 -1.99 -1.61 -3.93
N VAL A 28 -1.90 -0.36 -4.40
CA VAL A 28 -0.87 0.06 -5.35
C VAL A 28 0.52 -0.03 -4.70
N ASP A 29 0.69 0.46 -3.48
CA ASP A 29 1.95 0.36 -2.72
C ASP A 29 2.38 -1.11 -2.52
N VAL A 30 1.43 -2.01 -2.22
CA VAL A 30 1.69 -3.46 -2.17
C VAL A 30 2.13 -4.01 -3.53
N ALA A 31 1.51 -3.59 -4.64
CA ALA A 31 1.91 -4.01 -5.97
C ALA A 31 3.36 -3.59 -6.29
N GLU A 32 3.73 -2.35 -5.95
CA GLU A 32 5.10 -1.85 -6.11
C GLU A 32 6.11 -2.61 -5.26
N LEU A 33 5.76 -2.93 -4.00
CA LEU A 33 6.60 -3.76 -3.14
C LEU A 33 6.85 -5.15 -3.73
N ILE A 34 5.83 -5.78 -4.32
CA ILE A 34 5.96 -7.09 -4.98
C ILE A 34 6.83 -6.98 -6.24
N GLU A 35 6.60 -5.97 -7.08
CA GLU A 35 7.37 -5.71 -8.30
C GLU A 35 8.87 -5.52 -7.99
N ARG A 36 9.19 -4.90 -6.86
CA ARG A 36 10.57 -4.72 -6.40
C ARG A 36 11.28 -6.01 -5.98
N LEU A 37 10.56 -7.10 -5.73
CA LEU A 37 11.18 -8.41 -5.47
C LEU A 37 11.75 -9.05 -6.74
N GLU A 38 11.22 -8.68 -7.92
CA GLU A 38 11.62 -9.20 -9.22
C GLU A 38 13.14 -9.08 -9.49
N PRO A 39 13.76 -7.89 -9.39
CA PRO A 39 15.20 -7.76 -9.59
C PRO A 39 16.02 -8.49 -8.52
N LEU A 40 15.56 -8.52 -7.27
CA LEU A 40 16.29 -9.17 -6.17
C LEU A 40 16.44 -10.68 -6.36
N LEU A 41 15.44 -11.32 -6.98
CA LEU A 41 15.47 -12.75 -7.27
C LEU A 41 16.34 -13.10 -8.48
N SER A 42 16.58 -12.12 -9.35
CA SER A 42 17.34 -12.27 -10.59
C SER A 42 18.81 -11.86 -10.43
N ASN A 43 19.11 -10.93 -9.53
CA ASN A 43 20.46 -10.41 -9.30
C ASN A 43 21.42 -11.50 -8.79
N GLY A 44 22.62 -11.56 -9.39
CA GLY A 44 23.70 -12.46 -8.97
C GLY A 44 23.50 -13.95 -9.33
N ARG A 45 22.47 -14.30 -10.12
CA ARG A 45 22.22 -15.67 -10.58
C ARG A 45 22.90 -15.96 -11.92
N SER A 46 23.28 -17.21 -12.15
CA SER A 46 23.82 -17.64 -13.44
C SER A 46 22.73 -17.60 -14.52
N THR A 47 23.14 -17.38 -15.78
CA THR A 47 22.24 -17.33 -16.93
C THR A 47 21.43 -18.61 -17.12
N GLU A 48 22.03 -19.76 -16.81
CA GLU A 48 21.36 -21.07 -16.85
C GLU A 48 20.25 -21.20 -15.81
N PHE A 49 20.45 -20.63 -14.61
CA PHE A 49 19.42 -20.61 -13.57
C PHE A 49 18.28 -19.65 -13.92
N LEU A 50 18.58 -18.48 -14.49
CA LEU A 50 17.57 -17.53 -14.95
C LEU A 50 16.71 -18.11 -16.09
N ALA A 51 17.27 -18.97 -16.94
CA ALA A 51 16.54 -19.68 -17.98
C ALA A 51 15.81 -20.95 -17.47
N SER A 52 15.92 -21.27 -16.18
CA SER A 52 15.29 -22.47 -15.64
C SER A 52 13.76 -22.34 -15.59
N PRO A 53 13.01 -23.43 -15.87
CA PRO A 53 11.56 -23.43 -15.74
C PRO A 53 11.05 -23.03 -14.36
N ASP A 54 11.80 -23.34 -13.31
CA ASP A 54 11.43 -22.99 -11.94
C ASP A 54 11.58 -21.49 -11.68
N HIS A 55 12.66 -20.87 -12.16
CA HIS A 55 12.80 -19.42 -12.09
C HIS A 55 11.70 -18.72 -12.87
N MET A 56 11.44 -19.13 -14.13
CA MET A 56 10.36 -18.57 -14.94
C MET A 56 8.99 -18.66 -14.26
N ARG A 57 8.69 -19.78 -13.58
CA ARG A 57 7.44 -19.95 -12.82
C ARG A 57 7.34 -18.96 -11.66
N VAL A 58 8.44 -18.70 -10.96
CA VAL A 58 8.48 -17.70 -9.88
C VAL A 58 8.24 -16.30 -10.43
N MET A 59 8.89 -15.93 -11.54
CA MET A 59 8.73 -14.61 -12.17
C MET A 59 7.29 -14.38 -12.65
N GLN A 60 6.67 -15.39 -13.26
CA GLN A 60 5.25 -15.34 -13.63
C GLN A 60 4.34 -15.21 -12.40
N GLY A 61 4.68 -15.86 -11.29
CA GLY A 61 3.94 -15.73 -10.04
C GLY A 61 3.99 -14.31 -9.47
N ILE A 62 5.13 -13.64 -9.58
CA ILE A 62 5.31 -12.24 -9.16
C ILE A 62 4.49 -11.31 -10.05
N ASP A 63 4.62 -11.42 -11.37
CA ASP A 63 3.84 -10.63 -12.33
C ASP A 63 2.33 -10.80 -12.10
N LEU A 64 1.86 -12.03 -11.92
CA LEU A 64 0.46 -12.32 -11.61
C LEU A 64 0.01 -11.65 -10.29
N ALA A 65 0.85 -11.65 -9.26
CA ALA A 65 0.54 -11.00 -7.99
C ALA A 65 0.46 -9.47 -8.14
N VAL A 66 1.38 -8.85 -8.90
CA VAL A 66 1.36 -7.42 -9.23
C VAL A 66 0.07 -7.06 -9.97
N GLN A 67 -0.27 -7.81 -11.02
CA GLN A 67 -1.49 -7.58 -11.80
C GLN A 67 -2.75 -7.70 -10.95
N LYS A 68 -2.82 -8.69 -10.05
CA LYS A 68 -3.95 -8.86 -9.13
C LYS A 68 -4.08 -7.69 -8.16
N ALA A 69 -2.98 -7.24 -7.56
CA ALA A 69 -3.00 -6.12 -6.63
C ALA A 69 -3.45 -4.82 -7.33
N ARG A 70 -2.88 -4.50 -8.50
CA ARG A 70 -3.29 -3.35 -9.33
C ARG A 70 -4.75 -3.44 -9.78
N GLY A 71 -5.21 -4.63 -10.19
CA GLY A 71 -6.59 -4.85 -10.59
C GLY A 71 -7.60 -4.63 -9.46
N LEU A 72 -7.28 -5.08 -8.24
CA LEU A 72 -8.11 -4.84 -7.06
C LEU A 72 -8.10 -3.37 -6.65
N ALA A 73 -6.95 -2.68 -6.72
CA ALA A 73 -6.87 -1.25 -6.48
C ALA A 73 -7.80 -0.46 -7.42
N GLY A 74 -7.68 -0.69 -8.73
CA GLY A 74 -8.54 -0.03 -9.73
C GLY A 74 -10.02 -0.36 -9.59
N PHE A 75 -10.37 -1.58 -9.16
CA PHE A 75 -11.76 -1.94 -8.89
C PHE A 75 -12.33 -1.16 -7.70
N ILE A 76 -11.57 -1.04 -6.60
CA ILE A 76 -11.98 -0.28 -5.41
C ILE A 76 -12.08 1.21 -5.73
N ASP A 77 -11.11 1.76 -6.45
CA ASP A 77 -11.10 3.15 -6.88
C ASP A 77 -12.33 3.46 -7.74
N GLY A 78 -12.64 2.60 -8.71
CA GLY A 78 -13.83 2.75 -9.54
C GLY A 78 -15.15 2.66 -8.77
N ILE A 79 -15.22 1.90 -7.67
CA ILE A 79 -16.38 1.95 -6.76
C ILE A 79 -16.42 3.31 -6.06
N GLY A 80 -15.29 3.75 -5.51
CA GLY A 80 -15.13 5.03 -4.80
C GLY A 80 -15.59 6.24 -5.62
N GLU A 81 -15.21 6.32 -6.89
CA GLU A 81 -15.59 7.40 -7.82
C GLU A 81 -17.11 7.53 -8.04
N ARG A 82 -17.88 6.47 -7.77
CA ARG A 82 -19.33 6.42 -7.96
C ARG A 82 -20.11 6.66 -6.66
N LEU A 83 -19.43 6.84 -5.54
CA LEU A 83 -20.04 7.08 -4.23
C LEU A 83 -20.16 8.58 -3.95
N ASP A 84 -21.33 8.99 -3.44
CA ASP A 84 -21.52 10.34 -2.92
C ASP A 84 -20.70 10.57 -1.64
N SER A 85 -20.13 11.77 -1.50
CA SER A 85 -19.31 12.18 -0.35
C SER A 85 -20.06 12.24 0.98
N ASP A 86 -21.39 12.21 0.95
CA ASP A 86 -22.24 12.28 2.14
C ASP A 86 -22.35 10.92 2.86
N HIS A 87 -21.89 9.83 2.23
CA HIS A 87 -21.80 8.52 2.88
C HIS A 87 -20.61 8.47 3.83
N LEU A 88 -20.88 8.69 5.11
CA LEU A 88 -19.87 8.61 6.15
C LEU A 88 -19.77 7.21 6.75
N ILE A 89 -18.54 6.78 7.09
CA ILE A 89 -18.25 5.49 7.71
C ILE A 89 -17.30 5.63 8.90
N ASP A 90 -17.51 4.81 9.94
CA ASP A 90 -16.54 4.60 11.03
C ASP A 90 -15.58 3.45 10.68
N ILE A 91 -14.30 3.78 10.53
CA ILE A 91 -13.26 2.79 10.22
C ILE A 91 -12.45 2.34 11.45
N THR A 92 -12.78 2.80 12.65
CA THR A 92 -12.00 2.56 13.88
C THR A 92 -11.79 1.07 14.15
N THR A 93 -12.86 0.28 14.03
CA THR A 93 -12.79 -1.18 14.23
C THR A 93 -11.93 -1.84 13.17
N ALA A 94 -12.05 -1.43 11.90
CA ALA A 94 -11.25 -1.97 10.80
C ALA A 94 -9.76 -1.63 10.96
N LEU A 95 -9.43 -0.40 11.36
CA LEU A 95 -8.06 0.04 11.64
C LEU A 95 -7.40 -0.75 12.78
N ASN A 96 -8.17 -1.22 13.75
CA ASN A 96 -7.63 -2.01 14.86
C ASN A 96 -7.27 -3.45 14.47
N LEU A 97 -7.70 -3.93 13.30
CA LEU A 97 -7.29 -5.22 12.76
C LEU A 97 -5.91 -5.16 12.10
N ILE A 98 -5.43 -3.96 11.75
CA ILE A 98 -4.14 -3.77 11.08
C ILE A 98 -3.03 -3.73 12.12
N THR A 99 -2.05 -4.62 11.95
CA THR A 99 -0.89 -4.74 12.84
C THR A 99 0.31 -3.91 12.37
N LEU A 100 0.39 -3.60 11.07
CA LEU A 100 1.43 -2.76 10.51
C LEU A 100 1.11 -1.28 10.78
N GLU A 101 1.82 -0.68 11.72
CA GLU A 101 1.60 0.70 12.17
C GLU A 101 1.66 1.73 11.03
N ASP A 102 2.57 1.58 10.07
CA ASP A 102 2.69 2.50 8.94
C ASP A 102 1.49 2.42 7.99
N MET A 103 1.02 1.21 7.70
CA MET A 103 -0.21 0.99 6.93
C MET A 103 -1.43 1.55 7.67
N LYS A 104 -1.51 1.31 8.98
CA LYS A 104 -2.59 1.86 9.84
C LYS A 104 -2.59 3.39 9.82
N ARG A 105 -1.41 4.02 9.79
CA ARG A 105 -1.27 5.48 9.73
C ARG A 105 -1.72 6.04 8.38
N ARG A 106 -1.34 5.42 7.26
CA ARG A 106 -1.75 5.86 5.92
C ARG A 106 -3.24 5.70 5.65
N LEU A 107 -3.86 4.64 6.21
CA LEU A 107 -5.30 4.43 6.09
C LEU A 107 -6.13 5.40 6.94
N LYS A 108 -5.52 6.05 7.94
CA LYS A 108 -6.16 7.10 8.74
C LYS A 108 -6.08 8.45 8.01
N ALA A 109 -7.20 9.14 7.83
CA ALA A 109 -7.29 10.39 7.05
C ALA A 109 -6.35 11.54 7.48
N SER A 110 -5.73 11.48 8.66
CA SER A 110 -4.96 12.61 9.21
C SER A 110 -3.46 12.60 8.89
N ILE A 111 -2.93 11.63 8.13
CA ILE A 111 -1.48 11.53 7.91
C ILE A 111 -1.18 11.16 6.45
N HIS A 112 -0.62 12.12 5.69
CA HIS A 112 0.15 11.82 4.49
C HIS A 112 1.46 11.13 4.93
N ALA A 113 1.42 9.82 5.15
CA ALA A 113 2.61 9.02 5.40
C ALA A 113 3.16 8.50 4.07
N ALA A 114 4.49 8.46 3.95
CA ALA A 114 5.14 7.99 2.73
C ALA A 114 4.75 6.52 2.45
N PRO A 115 4.52 6.14 1.18
CA PRO A 115 4.30 4.75 0.77
C PRO A 115 5.40 3.82 1.31
N SER A 116 5.05 2.59 1.69
CA SER A 116 6.04 1.65 2.24
C SER A 116 7.12 1.31 1.20
N ALA A 117 6.76 1.32 -0.08
CA ALA A 117 7.69 1.14 -1.18
C ALA A 117 8.80 2.23 -1.16
N GLU A 118 8.46 3.51 -0.98
CA GLU A 118 9.47 4.58 -0.89
C GLU A 118 10.40 4.42 0.32
N ILE A 119 9.86 4.03 1.47
CA ILE A 119 10.65 3.80 2.70
C ILE A 119 11.64 2.65 2.48
N TYR A 120 11.17 1.56 1.87
CA TYR A 120 12.02 0.41 1.54
C TYR A 120 13.17 0.80 0.61
N GLN A 121 12.92 1.68 -0.37
CA GLN A 121 13.97 2.17 -1.28
C GLN A 121 15.04 2.97 -0.55
N LYS A 122 14.63 3.88 0.35
CA LYS A 122 15.56 4.67 1.16
C LYS A 122 16.39 3.79 2.09
N ALA A 123 15.78 2.79 2.73
CA ALA A 123 16.49 1.85 3.58
C ALA A 123 17.46 0.95 2.79
N SER A 124 17.11 0.53 1.57
CA SER A 124 17.98 -0.26 0.72
C SER A 124 19.18 0.53 0.18
N GLY A 125 19.07 1.86 0.06
CA GLY A 125 20.17 2.74 -0.35
C GLY A 125 21.18 3.05 0.76
N ASP A 126 20.80 2.84 2.03
CA ASP A 126 21.64 3.11 3.21
C ASP A 126 22.44 1.86 3.68
N LEU A 127 22.22 0.71 3.02
CA LEU A 127 23.07 -0.48 3.15
C LEU A 127 24.31 -0.35 2.23
N GLU A 128 25.08 0.73 2.39
CA GLU A 128 26.49 0.69 2.00
C GLU A 128 27.19 -0.21 3.03
N PHE A 129 27.56 -1.40 2.58
CA PHE A 129 28.26 -2.41 3.37
C PHE A 129 29.50 -1.82 4.04
N PHE A 130 29.60 -1.96 5.37
CA PHE A 130 30.88 -1.96 6.08
C PHE A 130 31.73 -3.16 5.67
#